data_AF-A0A7W9Q7U3-F1
#
_entry.id   AF-A0A7W9Q7U3-F1
#
_cell.length_a   1.000
_cell.length_b   1.000
_cell.length_c   1.000
_cell.angle_alpha   90.00
_cell.angle_beta   90.00
_cell.angle_gamma   90.00
#
_symmetry.space_group_name_H-M   'P 1'
#
loop_
_entity.id
_entity.type
_entity.pdbx_description
1 polymer ?
#
loop_
_entity_poly.entity_id
_entity_poly.type
_entity_poly.pdbx_seq_one_letter_code
_entity_poly.pdbx_strand_id
1 'polypeptide(L)' 'MNTHSNTIVSQHTTSEGLVVWSRCGCGRLQMVLVPNGSNGRGLTAGGHDVQCPHCGR' A
#
# COMPACT_ATOMS: atom_id res chain seq x y z
N MET A 1 -11.29 15.41 -8.72
CA MET A 1 -10.92 14.11 -8.12
C MET A 1 -9.43 13.96 -8.33
N ASN A 2 -8.62 14.35 -7.34
CA ASN A 2 -7.17 14.35 -7.48
C ASN A 2 -6.70 12.92 -7.19
N THR A 3 -6.50 12.14 -8.24
CA THR A 3 -5.94 10.79 -8.13
C THR A 3 -4.50 10.96 -7.61
N HIS A 4 -4.30 10.79 -6.30
CA HIS A 4 -2.97 10.82 -5.71
C HIS A 4 -2.19 9.64 -6.30
N SER A 5 -1.34 9.92 -7.28
CA SER A 5 -0.52 8.93 -7.96
C SER A 5 0.38 8.23 -6.93
N ASN A 6 0.17 6.93 -6.80
CA ASN A 6 0.93 6.02 -5.95
C ASN A 6 1.84 5.19 -6.87
N THR A 7 3.15 5.26 -6.65
CA THR A 7 4.13 4.53 -7.47
C THR A 7 4.61 3.32 -6.69
N ILE A 8 4.47 2.13 -7.28
CA ILE A 8 5.04 0.90 -6.72
C ILE A 8 6.56 0.99 -6.83
N VAL A 9 7.24 0.81 -5.69
CA VAL A 9 8.71 0.87 -5.61
C VAL A 9 9.34 -0.48 -5.31
N SER A 10 8.57 -1.43 -4.77
CA SER A 10 9.02 -2.79 -4.53
C SER A 10 7.83 -3.74 -4.45
N GLN A 11 8.02 -4.97 -4.92
CA GLN A 11 7.02 -6.03 -4.85
C GLN A 11 7.72 -7.36 -4.57
N HIS A 12 7.24 -8.08 -3.56
CA HIS A 12 7.82 -9.36 -3.14
C HIS A 12 6.73 -10.38 -2.83
N THR A 13 6.85 -11.55 -3.43
CA THR A 13 6.03 -12.70 -3.06
C THR A 13 6.61 -13.36 -1.82
N THR A 14 5.76 -13.62 -0.84
CA THR A 14 6.08 -14.31 0.40
C THR A 14 5.19 -15.55 0.53
N SER A 15 5.51 -16.44 1.47
CA SER A 15 4.63 -17.57 1.80
C SER A 15 3.24 -17.12 2.23
N GLU A 16 3.13 -15.94 2.84
CA GLU A 16 1.89 -15.37 3.39
C GLU A 16 1.07 -14.64 2.32
N GLY A 17 1.69 -14.18 1.24
CA GLY A 17 1.03 -13.31 0.27
C GLY A 17 1.97 -12.45 -0.56
N LEU A 18 1.39 -11.53 -1.32
CA LEU A 18 2.13 -10.51 -2.06
C LEU A 18 2.30 -9.26 -1.18
N VAL A 19 3.55 -8.89 -0.89
CA VAL A 19 3.88 -7.62 -0.26
C VAL A 19 4.17 -6.59 -1.34
N VAL A 20 3.47 -5.48 -1.33
CA VAL A 20 3.65 -4.34 -2.24
C VAL A 20 4.05 -3.13 -1.44
N TRP A 21 5.16 -2.51 -1.81
CA TRP A 21 5.61 -1.24 -1.29
C TRP A 21 5.37 -0.15 -2.31
N SER A 22 4.76 0.92 -1.85
CA SER A 22 4.42 2.06 -2.67
C SER A 22 4.84 3.37 -2.05
N ARG A 23 5.16 4.33 -2.90
CA ARG A 23 5.44 5.70 -2.50
C ARG A 23 4.33 6.63 -2.98
N CYS A 24 3.75 7.37 -2.05
CA CYS A 24 2.81 8.43 -2.37
C CYS A 24 3.54 9.59 -3.08
N GLY A 25 2.82 10.39 -3.88
CA GLY A 25 3.40 11.59 -4.51
C GLY A 25 4.03 12.58 -3.52
N CYS A 26 3.71 12.49 -2.23
CA CYS A 26 4.31 13.28 -1.15
C CYS A 26 5.56 12.66 -0.49
N GLY A 27 6.01 11.51 -0.96
CA GLY A 27 7.19 10.81 -0.45
C GLY A 27 6.94 9.80 0.67
N ARG A 28 5.72 9.71 1.23
CA ARG A 28 5.35 8.71 2.24
C ARG A 28 5.40 7.29 1.68
N LEU A 29 5.98 6.38 2.45
CA LEU A 29 6.06 4.97 2.11
C LEU A 29 4.88 4.21 2.73
N GLN A 30 4.24 3.36 1.93
CA GLN A 30 3.11 2.51 2.32
C GLN A 30 3.43 1.06 1.97
N MET A 31 3.01 0.15 2.83
CA MET A 31 3.09 -1.30 2.62
C MET A 31 1.68 -1.87 2.57
N VAL A 32 1.42 -2.73 1.58
CA VAL A 32 0.21 -3.54 1.49
C VAL A 32 0.60 -5.01 1.40
N LEU A 33 0.04 -5.85 2.25
CA LEU A 33 0.11 -7.30 2.14
C LEU A 33 -1.23 -7.83 1.62
N VAL A 34 -1.20 -8.49 0.47
CA VAL A 34 -2.31 -9.22 -0.11
C VAL A 34 -2.15 -10.70 0.24
N PRO A 35 -2.89 -11.23 1.23
CA PRO A 35 -2.69 -12.59 1.71
C PRO A 35 -3.10 -13.64 0.67
N ASN A 36 -2.38 -14.75 0.65
CA ASN A 36 -2.71 -15.94 -0.16
C ASN A 36 -3.87 -16.69 0.50
N GLY A 37 -5.11 -16.31 0.19
CA GLY A 37 -6.30 -16.99 0.71
C GLY A 37 -7.57 -16.14 0.67
N SER A 38 -8.68 -16.77 0.28
CA SER A 38 -10.01 -16.18 0.14
C SER A 38 -10.65 -15.93 1.51
N ASN A 39 -10.24 -14.83 2.14
CA ASN A 39 -11.04 -14.02 3.09
C ASN A 39 -10.45 -12.60 3.31
N GLY A 40 -9.34 -12.28 2.61
CA GLY A 40 -9.27 -11.08 1.77
C GLY A 40 -9.24 -9.71 2.43
N ARG A 41 -8.97 -9.58 3.73
CA ARG A 41 -8.60 -8.26 4.28
C ARG A 41 -7.11 -8.05 4.10
N GLY A 42 -6.75 -7.33 3.04
CA GLY A 42 -5.39 -6.86 2.85
C GLY A 42 -4.91 -6.10 4.08
N LEU A 43 -3.70 -6.43 4.55
CA LEU A 43 -3.10 -5.74 5.68
C LEU A 43 -2.35 -4.53 5.14
N THR A 44 -2.49 -3.38 5.80
CA THR A 44 -1.82 -2.15 5.39
C THR A 44 -1.03 -1.59 6.55
N ALA A 45 0.25 -1.29 6.31
CA ALA A 45 1.11 -0.59 7.25
C ALA A 45 1.60 0.72 6.61
N GLY A 46 1.67 1.80 7.39
CA GLY A 46 1.99 3.16 6.91
C GLY A 46 0.82 4.14 6.92
N GLY A 47 -0.38 3.67 7.27
CA GLY A 47 -1.61 4.45 7.44
C GLY A 47 -2.82 3.51 7.44
N HIS A 48 -3.84 3.85 8.22
CA HIS A 48 -5.15 3.20 8.24
C HIS A 48 -5.93 3.35 6.92
N ASP A 49 -5.46 4.22 6.04
CA ASP A 49 -6.03 4.45 4.73
C ASP A 49 -5.15 3.80 3.65
N VAL A 50 -5.76 2.92 2.83
CA VAL A 50 -5.13 2.36 1.62
C VAL A 50 -4.89 3.46 0.59
N GLN A 51 -5.68 4.53 0.61
CA GLN A 51 -5.44 5.69 -0.21
C GLN A 51 -4.46 6.58 0.53
N CYS A 52 -3.37 6.98 -0.14
CA CYS A 52 -2.42 7.96 0.38
C CYS A 52 -3.19 9.10 1.06
N PRO A 53 -3.21 9.18 2.41
CA PRO A 53 -3.95 10.23 3.09
C PRO A 53 -3.40 11.54 2.57
N HIS A 54 -4.29 12.51 2.30
CA HIS A 54 -3.89 13.80 1.77
C HIS A 54 -2.64 14.28 2.50
N CYS A 55 -1.51 14.28 1.80
CA CYS A 55 -0.26 14.69 2.39
C CYS A 55 -0.29 16.22 2.44
N GLY A 56 -0.90 16.73 3.49
CA GLY A 56 -1.07 18.13 3.83
C GLY A 56 -2.02 18.17 5.03
N ARG A 57 -1.63 18.62 6.22
CA ARG A 57 -0.46 19.39 6.66
C ARG A 57 0.05 18.81 7.99
#